data_AF-A0AAN6C7Y2-F1
#
_entry.id   AF-A0AAN6C7Y2-F1
#
_cell.length_a   1.000
_cell.length_b   1.000
_cell.length_c   1.000
_cell.angle_alpha   90.00
_cell.angle_beta   90.00
_cell.angle_gamma   90.00
#
_symmetry.space_group_name_H-M   'P 1'
#
loop_
_entity.id
_entity.type
_entity.pdbx_description
1 polymer ?
#
loop_
_entity_poly.entity_id
_entity_poly.type
_entity_poly.pdbx_seq_one_letter_code
_entity_poly.pdbx_strand_id
1 'polypeptide(L)'
;MAFGTLFTRENNCRSTAIKAVAKANDIELNIVEAEKGNATAEHLKANGLGKIPAFVGEDGFALSECIAIAIYITSQNEKTTLLGKTKQDYASILKWMSFFNSEVLPNLIAWFSPLKGDSPYNKKTVDEAIKATEKNFAVVEEYLLHNTFLVSERITLADLFAAAIATRGFQYFFDKHWRAEHPAVTRWFDTVRSQPIFSEVAEKVELLETVTLTNPPKKADQPKKEAKKEAKKEAKKEAAPAAAPAPAEAPAADEAPAAPKAKHPLEALGRPSFPLDEWKRQYSNIKDHNEAMKYFWDNFNFEEWSIWKVDYKYNEELTLTFMSNNLIGGFNNRLEGSRKYIFGCAAVYGENNDSVIQGAFVIRGQEHVPAFDVAPDWESYEFVKLDPSKPEDRQFVEDAWGWEKDITVNGKVYKLADGKVFK
;
A
#
# COMPACT_ATOMS: atom_id res chain seq x y z
N MET A 1 30.62 -31.46 -1.45
CA MET A 1 29.70 -31.68 -0.31
C MET A 1 29.34 -30.30 0.14
N ALA A 2 28.04 -30.02 0.28
CA ALA A 2 27.60 -28.72 0.73
C ALA A 2 28.25 -28.37 2.07
N PHE A 3 28.57 -27.11 2.27
CA PHE A 3 29.05 -26.56 3.55
C PHE A 3 27.92 -26.51 4.59
N GLY A 4 26.70 -26.33 4.10
CA GLY A 4 25.48 -26.38 4.90
C GLY A 4 24.25 -26.03 4.08
N THR A 5 23.11 -26.04 4.76
CA THR A 5 21.81 -25.72 4.20
C THR A 5 21.40 -24.29 4.55
N LEU A 6 21.01 -23.51 3.54
CA LEU A 6 20.44 -22.17 3.69
C LEU A 6 18.95 -22.21 3.37
N PHE A 7 18.13 -22.01 4.39
CA PHE A 7 16.68 -21.84 4.28
C PHE A 7 16.36 -20.42 3.85
N THR A 8 15.76 -20.27 2.67
CA THR A 8 15.36 -18.96 2.12
C THR A 8 14.23 -19.11 1.11
N ARG A 9 14.00 -18.12 0.26
CA ARG A 9 13.10 -18.21 -0.89
C ARG A 9 13.74 -17.54 -2.10
N GLU A 10 13.19 -17.78 -3.27
CA GLU A 10 13.58 -17.05 -4.48
C GLU A 10 13.61 -15.53 -4.25
N ASN A 11 14.67 -14.90 -4.75
CA ASN A 11 14.89 -13.45 -4.72
C ASN A 11 14.89 -12.79 -3.33
N ASN A 12 15.01 -13.53 -2.21
CA ASN A 12 15.08 -12.90 -0.90
C ASN A 12 16.27 -11.92 -0.78
N CYS A 13 15.98 -10.62 -0.65
CA CYS A 13 17.00 -9.56 -0.54
C CYS A 13 17.98 -9.82 0.61
N ARG A 14 17.50 -10.36 1.74
CA ARG A 14 18.33 -10.71 2.90
C ARG A 14 19.25 -11.92 2.67
N SER A 15 19.09 -12.65 1.57
CA SER A 15 19.90 -13.83 1.23
C SER A 15 20.83 -13.62 0.05
N THR A 16 20.67 -12.55 -0.71
CA THR A 16 21.45 -12.33 -1.94
C THR A 16 22.94 -12.16 -1.61
N ALA A 17 23.27 -11.33 -0.63
CA ALA A 17 24.66 -11.16 -0.20
C ALA A 17 25.26 -12.45 0.39
N ILE A 18 24.47 -13.27 1.09
CA ILE A 18 24.92 -14.57 1.61
C ILE A 18 25.31 -15.51 0.46
N LYS A 19 24.45 -15.60 -0.58
CA LYS A 19 24.74 -16.39 -1.78
C LYS A 19 25.97 -15.86 -2.53
N ALA A 20 26.09 -14.53 -2.62
CA ALA A 20 27.21 -13.87 -3.28
C ALA A 20 28.55 -14.21 -2.61
N VAL A 21 28.63 -14.06 -1.28
CA VAL A 21 29.86 -14.37 -0.55
C VAL A 21 30.14 -15.86 -0.42
N ALA A 22 29.12 -16.71 -0.40
CA ALA A 22 29.30 -18.15 -0.48
C ALA A 22 29.99 -18.53 -1.79
N LYS A 23 29.45 -18.04 -2.91
CA LYS A 23 30.04 -18.27 -4.23
C LYS A 23 31.47 -17.73 -4.34
N ALA A 24 31.72 -16.52 -3.85
CA ALA A 24 33.06 -15.91 -3.87
C ALA A 24 34.09 -16.63 -2.99
N ASN A 25 33.63 -17.38 -2.00
CA ASN A 25 34.47 -18.22 -1.14
C ASN A 25 34.50 -19.69 -1.60
N ASP A 26 33.95 -20.02 -2.78
CA ASP A 26 33.80 -21.40 -3.27
C ASP A 26 33.06 -22.33 -2.28
N ILE A 27 32.12 -21.76 -1.54
CA ILE A 27 31.27 -22.46 -0.57
C ILE A 27 29.99 -22.91 -1.25
N GLU A 28 29.83 -24.22 -1.40
CA GLU A 28 28.60 -24.85 -1.86
C GLU A 28 27.52 -24.80 -0.76
N LEU A 29 26.39 -24.14 -1.01
CA LEU A 29 25.25 -24.13 -0.10
C LEU A 29 24.09 -24.93 -0.70
N ASN A 30 23.51 -25.82 0.09
CA ASN A 30 22.23 -26.42 -0.24
C ASN A 30 21.11 -25.40 0.01
N ILE A 31 20.40 -24.97 -1.03
CA ILE A 31 19.35 -23.96 -0.91
C ILE A 31 18.00 -24.67 -0.76
N VAL A 32 17.35 -24.47 0.38
CA VAL A 32 16.00 -24.99 0.64
C VAL A 32 15.01 -23.84 0.63
N GLU A 33 13.99 -23.95 -0.20
CA GLU A 33 12.88 -23.00 -0.22
C GLU A 33 11.96 -23.23 0.97
N ALA A 34 11.89 -22.24 1.85
CA ALA A 34 11.03 -22.25 3.03
C ALA A 34 9.79 -21.39 2.79
N GLU A 35 8.62 -22.03 2.89
CA GLU A 35 7.34 -21.37 2.76
C GLU A 35 6.97 -20.56 4.00
N LYS A 36 6.35 -19.40 3.79
CA LYS A 36 5.88 -18.54 4.89
C LYS A 36 4.80 -19.27 5.70
N GLY A 37 5.10 -19.56 6.97
CA GLY A 37 4.17 -20.22 7.89
C GLY A 37 4.18 -21.75 7.84
N ASN A 38 5.12 -22.36 7.09
CA ASN A 38 5.26 -23.80 6.95
C ASN A 38 6.74 -24.21 7.08
N ALA A 39 7.35 -23.91 8.24
CA ALA A 39 8.75 -24.23 8.50
C ALA A 39 8.92 -25.73 8.81
N THR A 40 9.86 -26.39 8.14
CA THR A 40 10.23 -27.78 8.42
C THR A 40 10.90 -27.91 9.79
N ALA A 41 10.99 -29.12 10.34
CA ALA A 41 11.70 -29.36 11.61
C ALA A 41 13.17 -28.92 11.54
N GLU A 42 13.82 -29.10 10.39
CA GLU A 42 15.19 -28.69 10.15
C GLU A 42 15.34 -27.15 10.08
N HIS A 43 14.39 -26.46 9.44
CA HIS A 43 14.35 -25.00 9.46
C HIS A 43 14.13 -24.47 10.88
N LEU A 44 13.27 -25.11 11.67
CA LEU A 44 13.03 -24.73 13.07
C LEU A 44 14.25 -24.97 13.97
N LYS A 45 15.10 -25.96 13.64
CA LYS A 45 16.41 -26.14 14.29
C LYS A 45 17.35 -24.96 14.00
N ALA A 46 17.34 -24.46 12.77
CA ALA A 46 18.10 -23.29 12.35
C ALA A 46 17.60 -21.99 13.02
N ASN A 47 16.28 -21.85 13.13
CA ASN A 47 15.60 -20.69 13.67
C ASN A 47 14.26 -21.10 14.30
N GLY A 48 14.16 -21.05 15.63
CA GLY A 48 12.94 -21.43 16.36
C GLY A 48 11.70 -20.60 16.02
N LEU A 49 11.85 -19.43 15.38
CA LEU A 49 10.74 -18.61 14.88
C LEU A 49 10.33 -18.94 13.44
N GLY A 50 11.05 -19.84 12.75
CA GLY A 50 10.80 -20.18 11.35
C GLY A 50 11.00 -19.00 10.39
N LYS A 51 11.82 -18.00 10.74
CA LYS A 51 12.13 -16.87 9.86
C LYS A 51 13.26 -17.23 8.89
N ILE A 52 13.30 -16.53 7.76
CA ILE A 52 14.36 -16.63 6.75
C ILE A 52 15.15 -15.31 6.62
N PRO A 53 16.44 -15.37 6.27
CA PRO A 53 17.25 -16.58 6.12
C PRO A 53 17.57 -17.27 7.45
N ALA A 54 17.79 -18.58 7.37
CA ALA A 54 18.35 -19.39 8.45
C ALA A 54 19.35 -20.41 7.86
N PHE A 55 20.37 -20.78 8.62
CA PHE A 55 21.47 -21.63 8.17
C PHE A 55 21.70 -22.78 9.15
N VAL A 56 22.03 -23.96 8.61
CA VAL A 56 22.53 -25.11 9.38
C VAL A 56 23.73 -25.68 8.64
N GLY A 57 24.90 -25.67 9.27
CA GLY A 57 26.10 -26.32 8.74
C GLY A 57 25.98 -27.84 8.77
N GLU A 58 26.73 -28.52 7.89
CA GLU A 58 26.86 -29.99 7.96
C GLU A 58 27.48 -30.45 9.30
N ASP A 59 28.22 -29.56 9.97
CA ASP A 59 28.74 -29.73 11.33
C ASP A 59 27.67 -29.58 12.43
N GLY A 60 26.43 -29.27 12.05
CA GLY A 60 25.31 -29.05 12.95
C GLY A 60 25.22 -27.63 13.54
N PHE A 61 26.10 -26.71 13.16
CA PHE A 61 26.04 -25.31 13.61
C PHE A 61 24.82 -24.61 13.03
N ALA A 62 23.88 -24.23 13.89
CA ALA A 62 22.67 -23.50 13.52
C ALA A 62 22.87 -21.99 13.72
N LEU A 63 22.52 -21.20 12.70
CA LEU A 63 22.63 -19.74 12.74
C LEU A 63 21.40 -19.08 12.10
N SER A 64 20.91 -18.04 12.75
CA SER A 64 19.84 -17.17 12.24
C SER A 64 20.30 -15.71 12.27
N GLU A 65 19.47 -14.82 11.71
CA GLU A 65 19.77 -13.42 11.39
C GLU A 65 20.70 -13.23 10.18
N CYS A 66 20.20 -12.53 9.17
CA CYS A 66 20.86 -12.37 7.87
C CYS A 66 22.26 -11.75 7.94
N ILE A 67 22.49 -10.79 8.83
CA ILE A 67 23.80 -10.16 9.03
C ILE A 67 24.80 -11.17 9.60
N ALA A 68 24.39 -11.94 10.61
CA ALA A 68 25.25 -12.94 11.24
C ALA A 68 25.64 -14.04 10.25
N ILE A 69 24.67 -14.55 9.47
CA ILE A 69 24.94 -15.56 8.44
C ILE A 69 25.88 -15.00 7.37
N ALA A 70 25.64 -13.78 6.88
CA ALA A 70 26.49 -13.16 5.86
C ALA A 70 27.93 -12.98 6.34
N ILE A 71 28.14 -12.54 7.58
CA ILE A 71 29.47 -12.41 8.18
C ILE A 71 30.11 -13.78 8.35
N TYR A 72 29.39 -14.75 8.89
CA TYR A 72 29.90 -16.11 9.13
C TYR A 72 30.38 -16.78 7.84
N ILE A 73 29.60 -16.69 6.76
CA ILE A 73 29.99 -17.23 5.45
C ILE A 73 31.17 -16.45 4.87
N THR A 74 31.17 -15.12 5.00
CA THR A 74 32.27 -14.28 4.50
C THR A 74 33.58 -14.59 5.23
N SER A 75 33.53 -14.79 6.56
CA SER A 75 34.69 -15.01 7.41
C SER A 75 35.34 -16.38 7.26
N GLN A 76 34.69 -17.34 6.57
CA GLN A 76 35.33 -18.62 6.24
C GLN A 76 36.58 -18.45 5.37
N ASN A 77 36.68 -17.32 4.65
CA ASN A 77 37.89 -16.93 3.96
C ASN A 77 38.65 -15.89 4.79
N GLU A 78 39.69 -16.34 5.52
CA GLU A 78 40.54 -15.46 6.34
C GLU A 78 41.26 -14.36 5.54
N LYS A 79 41.37 -14.52 4.22
CA LYS A 79 41.99 -13.55 3.31
C LYS A 79 40.97 -12.64 2.63
N THR A 80 39.70 -12.72 3.02
CA THR A 80 38.64 -11.91 2.44
C THR A 80 38.93 -10.42 2.60
N THR A 81 38.64 -9.65 1.56
CA THR A 81 38.72 -8.18 1.63
C THR A 81 37.36 -7.55 1.94
N LEU A 82 36.32 -8.37 2.09
CA LEU A 82 34.93 -7.91 2.22
C LEU A 82 34.58 -7.47 3.65
N LEU A 83 35.41 -7.78 4.65
CA LEU A 83 35.20 -7.41 6.06
C LEU A 83 36.06 -6.22 6.51
N GLY A 84 36.60 -5.46 5.56
CA GLY A 84 37.45 -4.30 5.84
C GLY A 84 38.87 -4.69 6.29
N LYS A 85 39.74 -3.69 6.47
CA LYS A 85 41.13 -3.89 6.93
C LYS A 85 41.32 -3.50 8.39
N THR A 86 40.51 -2.56 8.87
CA THR A 86 40.60 -2.01 10.22
C THR A 86 39.37 -2.35 11.05
N LYS A 87 39.47 -2.19 12.37
CA LYS A 87 38.32 -2.33 13.27
C LYS A 87 37.24 -1.30 12.96
N GLN A 88 37.64 -0.12 12.52
CA GLN A 88 36.77 0.97 12.10
C GLN A 88 36.03 0.62 10.81
N ASP A 89 36.70 -0.02 9.84
CA ASP A 89 36.04 -0.53 8.63
C ASP A 89 34.99 -1.57 9.01
N TYR A 90 35.36 -2.56 9.83
CA TYR A 90 34.46 -3.62 10.26
C TYR A 90 33.23 -3.06 11.00
N ALA A 91 33.42 -2.12 11.93
CA ALA A 91 32.32 -1.45 12.62
C ALA A 91 31.43 -0.66 11.65
N SER A 92 32.03 0.00 10.66
CA SER A 92 31.29 0.74 9.62
C SER A 92 30.50 -0.18 8.70
N ILE A 93 31.03 -1.38 8.40
CA ILE A 93 30.33 -2.41 7.64
C ILE A 93 29.08 -2.85 8.41
N LEU A 94 29.23 -3.17 9.69
CA LEU A 94 28.10 -3.51 10.56
C LEU A 94 27.08 -2.38 10.63
N LYS A 95 27.52 -1.12 10.77
CA LYS A 95 26.65 0.06 10.78
C LYS A 95 25.78 0.10 9.53
N TRP A 96 26.37 -0.03 8.34
CA TRP A 96 25.63 0.05 7.09
C TRP A 96 24.72 -1.17 6.87
N MET A 97 25.19 -2.39 7.17
CA MET A 97 24.34 -3.58 7.13
C MET A 97 23.14 -3.45 8.07
N SER A 98 23.36 -2.94 9.28
CA SER A 98 22.32 -2.67 10.25
C SER A 98 21.36 -1.60 9.74
N PHE A 99 21.86 -0.44 9.29
CA PHE A 99 21.05 0.66 8.76
C PHE A 99 20.14 0.22 7.61
N PHE A 100 20.68 -0.51 6.64
CA PHE A 100 19.85 -1.01 5.54
C PHE A 100 18.84 -2.07 6.00
N ASN A 101 19.17 -2.90 7.00
CA ASN A 101 18.25 -3.92 7.51
C ASN A 101 17.17 -3.38 8.46
N SER A 102 17.46 -2.34 9.24
CA SER A 102 16.57 -1.76 10.26
C SER A 102 15.83 -0.52 9.80
N GLU A 103 16.49 0.37 9.06
CA GLU A 103 15.88 1.64 8.62
C GLU A 103 15.33 1.52 7.19
N VAL A 104 16.11 0.96 6.25
CA VAL A 104 15.72 0.96 4.83
C VAL A 104 14.69 -0.12 4.53
N LEU A 105 15.03 -1.39 4.81
CA LEU A 105 14.22 -2.53 4.38
C LEU A 105 12.80 -2.54 4.97
N PRO A 106 12.56 -2.24 6.27
CA PRO A 106 11.20 -2.24 6.81
C PRO A 106 10.31 -1.19 6.17
N ASN A 107 10.85 -0.01 5.85
CA ASN A 107 10.11 1.05 5.16
C ASN A 107 9.83 0.68 3.69
N LEU A 108 10.79 0.09 2.98
CA LEU A 108 10.54 -0.47 1.65
C LEU A 108 9.45 -1.56 1.70
N ILE A 109 9.50 -2.49 2.67
CA ILE A 109 8.46 -3.51 2.85
C ILE A 109 7.10 -2.88 3.13
N ALA A 110 7.03 -1.88 4.03
CA ALA A 110 5.79 -1.17 4.33
C ALA A 110 5.23 -0.41 3.12
N TRP A 111 6.10 -0.02 2.17
CA TRP A 111 5.70 0.58 0.91
C TRP A 111 5.24 -0.47 -0.11
N PHE A 112 6.04 -1.47 -0.48
CA PHE A 112 5.67 -2.41 -1.56
C PHE A 112 4.71 -3.53 -1.13
N SER A 113 4.76 -4.00 0.12
CA SER A 113 3.97 -5.17 0.57
C SER A 113 2.46 -4.94 0.40
N PRO A 114 1.89 -3.77 0.77
CA PRO A 114 0.48 -3.51 0.54
C PRO A 114 0.12 -3.33 -0.93
N LEU A 115 1.04 -2.83 -1.76
CA LEU A 115 0.82 -2.63 -3.21
C LEU A 115 0.82 -3.95 -3.99
N LYS A 116 1.57 -4.94 -3.50
CA LYS A 116 1.53 -6.33 -4.02
C LYS A 116 0.34 -7.14 -3.47
N GLY A 117 -0.36 -6.62 -2.47
CA GLY A 117 -1.40 -7.32 -1.71
C GLY A 117 -0.88 -8.39 -0.76
N ASP A 118 0.40 -8.34 -0.39
CA ASP A 118 1.00 -9.18 0.65
C ASP A 118 0.61 -8.70 2.07
N SER A 119 0.02 -7.51 2.19
CA SER A 119 -0.46 -6.91 3.44
C SER A 119 -1.63 -5.96 3.18
N PRO A 120 -2.48 -5.64 4.19
CA PRO A 120 -3.56 -4.67 4.03
C PRO A 120 -3.05 -3.28 3.64
N TYR A 121 -3.69 -2.64 2.66
CA TYR A 121 -3.36 -1.28 2.25
C TYR A 121 -3.91 -0.24 3.24
N ASN A 122 -3.03 0.62 3.74
CA ASN A 122 -3.37 1.83 4.49
C ASN A 122 -2.57 3.01 3.93
N LYS A 123 -3.27 4.00 3.36
CA LYS A 123 -2.63 5.16 2.73
C LYS A 123 -1.71 5.92 3.68
N LYS A 124 -2.10 6.16 4.94
CA LYS A 124 -1.27 6.88 5.91
C LYS A 124 0.04 6.12 6.15
N THR A 125 -0.05 4.81 6.38
CA THR A 125 1.12 3.95 6.59
C THR A 125 2.04 3.92 5.37
N VAL A 126 1.48 3.82 4.16
CA VAL A 126 2.28 3.83 2.92
C VAL A 126 2.90 5.20 2.68
N ASP A 127 2.17 6.29 2.86
CA ASP A 127 2.70 7.66 2.72
C ASP A 127 3.81 7.95 3.76
N GLU A 128 3.69 7.42 4.98
CA GLU A 128 4.74 7.48 6.00
C GLU A 128 5.97 6.64 5.60
N ALA A 129 5.75 5.45 5.05
CA ALA A 129 6.82 4.58 4.53
C ALA A 129 7.57 5.20 3.36
N ILE A 130 6.87 5.91 2.45
CA ILE A 130 7.46 6.69 1.36
C ILE A 130 8.40 7.75 1.94
N LYS A 131 7.88 8.61 2.83
CA LYS A 131 8.67 9.69 3.45
C LYS A 131 9.88 9.16 4.21
N ALA A 132 9.72 8.06 4.93
CA ALA A 132 10.81 7.42 5.65
C ALA A 132 11.86 6.82 4.71
N THR A 133 11.43 6.22 3.59
CA THR A 133 12.32 5.70 2.54
C THR A 133 13.13 6.83 1.92
N GLU A 134 12.48 7.92 1.49
CA GLU A 134 13.16 9.10 0.94
C GLU A 134 14.17 9.69 1.94
N LYS A 135 13.78 9.85 3.21
CA LYS A 135 14.69 10.33 4.26
C LYS A 135 15.92 9.43 4.42
N ASN A 136 15.73 8.11 4.40
CA ASN A 136 16.83 7.17 4.54
C ASN A 136 17.77 7.21 3.32
N PHE A 137 17.24 7.27 2.11
CA PHE A 137 18.05 7.37 0.91
C PHE A 137 18.72 8.72 0.74
N ALA A 138 18.15 9.81 1.27
CA ALA A 138 18.85 11.10 1.36
C ALA A 138 20.13 11.01 2.20
N VAL A 139 20.11 10.28 3.33
CA VAL A 139 21.33 10.03 4.14
C VAL A 139 22.37 9.23 3.36
N VAL A 140 21.92 8.24 2.58
CA VAL A 140 22.82 7.42 1.74
C VAL A 140 23.38 8.24 0.58
N GLU A 141 22.56 9.07 -0.07
CA GLU A 141 22.94 9.97 -1.15
C GLU A 141 24.00 10.96 -0.68
N GLU A 142 23.74 11.68 0.42
CA GLU A 142 24.69 12.63 0.99
C GLU A 142 26.05 11.97 1.30
N TYR A 143 26.03 10.75 1.84
CA TYR A 143 27.25 10.00 2.09
C TYR A 143 27.97 9.62 0.79
N LEU A 144 27.26 9.12 -0.22
CA LEU A 144 27.84 8.62 -1.47
C LEU A 144 28.27 9.72 -2.45
N LEU A 145 27.87 10.98 -2.22
CA LEU A 145 28.43 12.13 -2.95
C LEU A 145 29.95 12.23 -2.76
N HIS A 146 30.45 11.80 -1.61
CA HIS A 146 31.87 11.89 -1.25
C HIS A 146 32.58 10.54 -1.18
N ASN A 147 31.87 9.43 -1.38
CA ASN A 147 32.42 8.08 -1.24
C ASN A 147 31.99 7.20 -2.41
N THR A 148 32.91 6.41 -2.96
CA THR A 148 32.59 5.47 -4.05
C THR A 148 31.76 4.29 -3.55
N PHE A 149 32.11 3.77 -2.36
CA PHE A 149 31.48 2.63 -1.70
C PHE A 149 31.05 3.00 -0.27
N LEU A 150 30.24 2.16 0.36
CA LEU A 150 29.73 2.42 1.71
C LEU A 150 30.81 2.39 2.79
N VAL A 151 31.87 1.60 2.57
CA VAL A 151 33.01 1.53 3.48
C VAL A 151 34.28 1.39 2.67
N SER A 152 35.27 2.24 2.97
CA SER A 152 36.57 2.29 2.27
C SER A 152 36.45 2.59 0.77
N GLU A 153 37.57 2.48 0.05
CA GLU A 153 37.65 2.71 -1.41
C GLU A 153 37.47 1.42 -2.23
N ARG A 154 36.79 0.40 -1.68
CA ARG A 154 36.48 -0.84 -2.39
C ARG A 154 35.19 -1.47 -1.90
N ILE A 155 34.62 -2.37 -2.71
CA ILE A 155 33.43 -3.15 -2.33
C ILE A 155 33.71 -3.98 -1.09
N THR A 156 32.78 -3.88 -0.15
CA THR A 156 32.73 -4.65 1.08
C THR A 156 31.41 -5.43 1.19
N LEU A 157 31.27 -6.23 2.24
CA LEU A 157 30.02 -6.89 2.56
C LEU A 157 28.87 -5.89 2.77
N ALA A 158 29.18 -4.67 3.24
CA ALA A 158 28.18 -3.60 3.38
C ALA A 158 27.52 -3.27 2.03
N ASP A 159 28.33 -3.13 0.97
CA ASP A 159 27.85 -2.80 -0.36
C ASP A 159 26.97 -3.93 -0.93
N LEU A 160 27.44 -5.17 -0.86
CA LEU A 160 26.67 -6.33 -1.36
C LEU A 160 25.34 -6.50 -0.62
N PHE A 161 25.36 -6.33 0.70
CA PHE A 161 24.16 -6.47 1.54
C PHE A 161 23.17 -5.32 1.33
N ALA A 162 23.67 -4.08 1.32
CA ALA A 162 22.86 -2.89 1.10
C ALA A 162 22.26 -2.85 -0.32
N ALA A 163 23.06 -3.18 -1.34
CA ALA A 163 22.59 -3.21 -2.73
C ALA A 163 21.48 -4.26 -2.91
N ALA A 164 21.60 -5.44 -2.30
CA ALA A 164 20.55 -6.45 -2.33
C ALA A 164 19.21 -5.96 -1.74
N ILE A 165 19.26 -5.12 -0.70
CA ILE A 165 18.07 -4.49 -0.12
C ILE A 165 17.56 -3.37 -1.04
N ALA A 166 18.46 -2.51 -1.52
CA ALA A 166 18.14 -1.39 -2.40
C ALA A 166 17.51 -1.86 -3.72
N THR A 167 17.81 -3.07 -4.20
CA THR A 167 17.16 -3.69 -5.36
C THR A 167 15.64 -3.60 -5.28
N ARG A 168 15.02 -3.68 -4.09
CA ARG A 168 13.56 -3.55 -3.95
C ARG A 168 13.04 -2.15 -4.25
N GLY A 169 13.82 -1.11 -3.97
CA GLY A 169 13.52 0.26 -4.40
C GLY A 169 13.64 0.40 -5.91
N PHE A 170 14.76 -0.04 -6.49
CA PHE A 170 15.00 -0.01 -7.94
C PHE A 170 14.05 -0.87 -8.77
N GLN A 171 13.52 -1.96 -8.19
CA GLN A 171 12.56 -2.83 -8.85
C GLN A 171 11.17 -2.21 -8.94
N TYR A 172 10.80 -1.33 -8.01
CA TYR A 172 9.40 -0.92 -7.85
C TYR A 172 9.15 0.59 -7.94
N PHE A 173 10.08 1.42 -7.47
CA PHE A 173 9.84 2.85 -7.19
C PHE A 173 10.90 3.80 -7.71
N PHE A 174 12.16 3.39 -7.83
CA PHE A 174 13.25 4.29 -8.23
C PHE A 174 13.34 4.39 -9.75
N ASP A 175 12.39 5.14 -10.29
CA ASP A 175 12.28 5.42 -11.72
C ASP A 175 13.32 6.43 -12.22
N LYS A 176 13.19 6.83 -13.48
CA LYS A 176 14.13 7.78 -14.11
C LYS A 176 14.19 9.12 -13.39
N HIS A 177 13.05 9.61 -12.87
CA HIS A 177 13.00 10.88 -12.16
C HIS A 177 13.73 10.76 -10.83
N TRP A 178 13.39 9.74 -10.03
CA TRP A 178 14.04 9.51 -8.74
C TRP A 178 15.56 9.36 -8.89
N ARG A 179 16.01 8.63 -9.92
CA ARG A 179 17.45 8.44 -10.22
C ARG A 179 18.16 9.72 -10.62
N ALA A 180 17.45 10.67 -11.23
CA ALA A 180 18.02 11.99 -11.55
C ALA A 180 18.21 12.85 -10.29
N GLU A 181 17.35 12.68 -9.28
CA GLU A 181 17.45 13.36 -7.98
C GLU A 181 18.44 12.69 -7.02
N HIS A 182 18.73 11.40 -7.21
CA HIS A 182 19.66 10.60 -6.40
C HIS A 182 20.80 9.98 -7.24
N PRO A 183 21.65 10.82 -7.87
CA PRO A 183 22.68 10.34 -8.78
C PRO A 183 23.77 9.50 -8.10
N ALA A 184 24.15 9.77 -6.85
CA ALA A 184 25.24 9.06 -6.17
C ALA A 184 24.82 7.65 -5.74
N VAL A 185 23.60 7.49 -5.20
CA VAL A 185 22.99 6.19 -4.91
C VAL A 185 22.82 5.39 -6.20
N THR A 186 22.33 6.02 -7.27
CA THR A 186 22.15 5.36 -8.56
C THR A 186 23.48 4.84 -9.11
N ARG A 187 24.52 5.69 -9.14
CA ARG A 187 25.89 5.32 -9.54
C ARG A 187 26.43 4.16 -8.71
N TRP A 188 26.32 4.24 -7.39
CA TRP A 188 26.79 3.18 -6.49
C TRP A 188 26.05 1.87 -6.75
N PHE A 189 24.73 1.90 -6.85
CA PHE A 189 23.92 0.71 -7.10
C PHE A 189 24.28 0.05 -8.43
N ASP A 190 24.40 0.83 -9.51
CA ASP A 190 24.84 0.32 -10.81
C ASP A 190 26.24 -0.30 -10.75
N THR A 191 27.16 0.33 -10.01
CA THR A 191 28.53 -0.17 -9.85
C THR A 191 28.56 -1.51 -9.11
N VAL A 192 27.79 -1.64 -8.02
CA VAL A 192 27.75 -2.87 -7.20
C VAL A 192 27.01 -3.99 -7.94
N ARG A 193 25.83 -3.70 -8.52
CA ARG A 193 25.02 -4.73 -9.19
C ARG A 193 25.68 -5.29 -10.45
N SER A 194 26.59 -4.53 -11.07
CA SER A 194 27.35 -4.96 -12.26
C SER A 194 28.55 -5.84 -11.91
N GLN A 195 28.89 -6.01 -10.63
CA GLN A 195 29.98 -6.90 -10.26
C GLN A 195 29.59 -8.36 -10.46
N PRO A 196 30.51 -9.22 -10.95
CA PRO A 196 30.24 -10.66 -11.10
C PRO A 196 29.78 -11.33 -9.81
N ILE A 197 30.41 -11.00 -8.67
CA ILE A 197 30.04 -11.53 -7.35
C ILE A 197 28.56 -11.30 -6.99
N PHE A 198 27.96 -10.22 -7.48
CA PHE A 198 26.57 -9.88 -7.21
C PHE A 198 25.63 -10.32 -8.34
N SER A 199 25.94 -9.93 -9.58
CA SER A 199 25.10 -10.16 -10.76
C SER A 199 24.83 -11.64 -11.07
N GLU A 200 25.74 -12.54 -10.69
CA GLU A 200 25.59 -13.97 -10.95
C GLU A 200 24.62 -14.68 -10.00
N VAL A 201 24.23 -14.03 -8.89
CA VAL A 201 23.33 -14.62 -7.87
C VAL A 201 22.09 -13.77 -7.59
N ALA A 202 22.11 -12.50 -7.98
CA ALA A 202 21.03 -11.56 -7.76
C ALA A 202 19.96 -11.63 -8.87
N GLU A 203 18.74 -11.24 -8.52
CA GLU A 203 17.67 -11.01 -9.49
C GLU A 203 18.09 -9.93 -10.50
N LYS A 204 17.93 -10.21 -11.80
CA LYS A 204 18.17 -9.21 -12.84
C LYS A 204 17.00 -8.23 -12.85
N VAL A 205 17.25 -7.02 -12.35
CA VAL A 205 16.27 -5.93 -12.32
C VAL A 205 16.66 -4.88 -13.36
N GLU A 206 15.75 -4.62 -14.31
CA GLU A 206 15.89 -3.49 -15.24
C GLU A 206 15.54 -2.19 -14.51
N LEU A 207 16.31 -1.13 -14.77
CA LEU A 207 16.04 0.17 -14.16
C LEU A 207 14.77 0.75 -14.75
N LEU A 208 13.88 1.21 -13.88
CA LEU A 208 12.57 1.68 -14.28
C LEU A 208 12.65 3.01 -15.04
N GLU A 209 11.87 3.14 -16.10
CA GLU A 209 11.55 4.43 -16.71
C GLU A 209 10.46 5.15 -15.90
N THR A 210 9.47 4.40 -15.42
CA THR A 210 8.38 4.85 -14.56
C THR A 210 8.14 3.84 -13.44
N VAL A 211 7.65 4.29 -12.27
CA VAL A 211 7.33 3.39 -11.14
C VAL A 211 6.42 2.22 -11.57
N THR A 212 6.70 1.00 -11.12
CA THR A 212 5.90 -0.19 -11.48
C THR A 212 4.86 -0.53 -10.43
N LEU A 213 5.12 -0.16 -9.17
CA LEU A 213 4.13 -0.23 -8.11
C LEU A 213 3.74 1.20 -7.76
N THR A 214 2.61 1.64 -8.27
CA THR A 214 1.99 2.86 -7.79
C THR A 214 1.23 2.55 -6.51
N ASN A 215 1.11 3.54 -5.61
CA ASN A 215 -0.04 3.54 -4.72
C ASN A 215 -1.25 3.26 -5.59
N PRO A 216 -2.11 2.26 -5.30
CA PRO A 216 -3.36 2.14 -6.02
C PRO A 216 -3.96 3.54 -5.99
N PRO A 217 -4.45 4.10 -7.11
CA PRO A 217 -5.16 5.37 -7.08
C PRO A 217 -6.44 5.17 -6.28
N LYS A 218 -6.33 5.06 -4.94
CA LYS A 218 -7.13 4.18 -4.05
C LYS A 218 -8.13 3.33 -4.88
N LYS A 219 -7.66 2.43 -5.75
CA LYS A 219 -8.49 1.37 -6.34
C LYS A 219 -8.28 0.19 -5.41
N ALA A 220 -9.34 -0.22 -4.74
CA ALA A 220 -9.32 -1.48 -4.00
C ALA A 220 -9.35 -2.62 -5.02
N ASP A 221 -8.16 -2.99 -5.47
CA ASP A 221 -7.88 -4.36 -5.89
C ASP A 221 -7.42 -5.08 -4.62
N GLN A 222 -8.16 -6.07 -4.14
CA GLN A 222 -8.02 -7.43 -4.65
C GLN A 222 -9.29 -8.28 -4.43
N PRO A 223 -9.71 -9.08 -5.42
CA PRO A 223 -9.90 -10.51 -5.17
C PRO A 223 -8.49 -11.13 -4.96
N LYS A 224 -8.24 -12.11 -4.08
CA LYS A 224 -9.03 -13.28 -3.71
C LYS A 224 -8.28 -14.00 -2.59
N LYS A 225 -9.00 -14.57 -1.63
CA LYS A 225 -8.62 -15.88 -1.07
C LYS A 225 -9.87 -16.60 -0.60
N GLU A 226 -10.43 -17.41 -1.50
CA GLU A 226 -11.11 -18.63 -1.09
C GLU A 226 -10.08 -19.76 -1.15
N ALA A 227 -9.70 -20.25 0.03
CA ALA A 227 -9.34 -21.66 0.27
C ALA A 227 -9.05 -21.83 1.77
N LYS A 228 -10.13 -21.89 2.56
CA LYS A 228 -10.22 -22.61 3.85
C LYS A 228 -11.68 -22.64 4.29
N LYS A 229 -12.50 -23.38 3.55
CA LYS A 229 -13.77 -23.91 4.02
C LYS A 229 -13.73 -25.42 3.79
N GLU A 230 -13.24 -26.12 4.80
CA GLU A 230 -13.74 -27.44 5.17
C GLU A 230 -13.26 -27.70 6.61
N ALA A 231 -14.13 -28.33 7.41
CA ALA A 231 -13.98 -28.61 8.84
C ALA A 231 -14.15 -27.43 9.82
N LYS A 232 -15.38 -26.93 9.95
CA LYS A 232 -15.96 -26.53 11.26
C LYS A 232 -17.49 -26.43 11.18
N LYS A 233 -18.12 -27.52 10.78
CA LYS A 233 -19.51 -27.84 11.11
C LYS A 233 -19.45 -29.15 11.88
N GLU A 234 -19.22 -29.07 13.17
CA GLU A 234 -19.71 -29.99 14.21
C GLU A 234 -19.14 -29.54 15.58
N ALA A 235 -19.92 -29.83 16.62
CA ALA A 235 -19.67 -29.54 18.03
C ALA A 235 -19.90 -28.09 18.52
N LYS A 236 -21.17 -27.67 18.47
CA LYS A 236 -21.80 -27.00 19.63
C LYS A 236 -22.32 -28.11 20.55
N LYS A 237 -21.74 -28.28 21.74
CA LYS A 237 -22.44 -28.62 23.00
C LYS A 237 -21.49 -28.71 24.19
N GLU A 238 -21.93 -28.09 25.30
CA GLU A 238 -21.54 -28.31 26.71
C GLU A 238 -20.11 -27.84 27.11
N ALA A 239 -19.85 -27.13 28.21
CA ALA A 239 -20.62 -26.64 29.35
C ALA A 239 -19.91 -25.40 29.96
N ALA A 240 -20.62 -24.65 30.81
CA ALA A 240 -20.21 -23.42 31.51
C ALA A 240 -19.33 -23.69 32.77
N PRO A 241 -19.13 -22.73 33.71
CA PRO A 241 -18.29 -21.51 33.67
C PRO A 241 -17.30 -21.43 34.88
N ALA A 242 -16.34 -20.50 34.87
CA ALA A 242 -15.67 -20.04 36.10
C ALA A 242 -15.11 -18.60 35.99
N ALA A 243 -15.18 -17.92 37.13
CA ALA A 243 -15.19 -16.48 37.38
C ALA A 243 -13.90 -15.66 37.12
N ALA A 244 -14.12 -14.38 36.73
CA ALA A 244 -13.57 -13.09 37.18
C ALA A 244 -12.31 -13.04 38.11
N PRO A 245 -11.53 -11.92 38.16
CA PRO A 245 -11.95 -10.54 37.88
C PRO A 245 -10.97 -9.65 37.07
N ALA A 246 -11.50 -8.49 36.65
CA ALA A 246 -10.74 -7.34 36.14
C ALA A 246 -9.83 -6.72 37.22
N PRO A 247 -8.75 -6.05 36.79
CA PRO A 247 -8.57 -4.61 37.03
C PRO A 247 -7.98 -3.92 35.78
N ALA A 248 -7.97 -2.61 35.56
CA ALA A 248 -8.54 -1.39 36.10
C ALA A 248 -8.00 -0.28 35.14
N GLU A 249 -8.79 0.76 34.90
CA GLU A 249 -8.37 1.93 34.11
C GLU A 249 -7.29 2.77 34.79
N ALA A 250 -6.51 3.46 33.93
CA ALA A 250 -6.04 4.86 34.00
C ALA A 250 -4.52 5.02 33.80
N PRO A 251 -4.01 6.18 33.31
CA PRO A 251 -4.69 7.32 32.66
C PRO A 251 -4.11 7.71 31.28
N ALA A 252 -4.82 8.62 30.64
CA ALA A 252 -4.42 9.36 29.45
C ALA A 252 -3.04 10.02 29.60
N ALA A 253 -2.21 9.91 28.56
CA ALA A 253 -1.03 10.74 28.37
C ALA A 253 -1.38 11.88 27.40
N ASP A 254 -1.11 13.10 27.86
CA ASP A 254 -1.29 14.37 27.16
C ASP A 254 -0.81 14.34 25.69
N GLU A 255 -1.75 14.59 24.78
CA GLU A 255 -1.43 15.02 23.41
C GLU A 255 -0.99 16.49 23.46
N ALA A 256 0.27 16.74 23.12
CA ALA A 256 0.74 18.08 22.78
C ALA A 256 -0.08 18.64 21.59
N PRO A 257 -0.44 19.94 21.58
CA PRO A 257 -1.39 20.50 20.63
C PRO A 257 -0.85 20.46 19.19
N ALA A 258 -1.58 19.75 18.33
CA ALA A 258 -1.35 19.71 16.90
C ALA A 258 -1.49 21.12 16.28
N ALA A 259 -0.56 21.48 15.40
CA ALA A 259 -0.60 22.70 14.62
C ALA A 259 -1.91 22.82 13.80
N PRO A 260 -2.43 24.03 13.54
CA PRO A 260 -3.75 24.23 12.94
C PRO A 260 -3.85 23.58 11.55
N LYS A 261 -4.79 22.64 11.40
CA LYS A 261 -5.18 22.10 10.09
C LYS A 261 -5.69 23.25 9.23
N ALA A 262 -5.24 23.33 7.99
CA ALA A 262 -5.82 24.25 7.01
C ALA A 262 -7.34 24.03 6.94
N LYS A 263 -8.11 25.13 6.98
CA LYS A 263 -9.57 25.11 6.92
C LYS A 263 -10.03 24.66 5.53
N HIS A 264 -11.12 23.88 5.47
CA HIS A 264 -11.66 23.41 4.19
C HIS A 264 -12.19 24.60 3.36
N PRO A 265 -11.97 24.67 2.03
CA PRO A 265 -12.38 25.82 1.21
C PRO A 265 -13.85 26.22 1.37
N LEU A 266 -14.75 25.23 1.43
CA LEU A 266 -16.19 25.44 1.64
C LEU A 266 -16.60 25.97 3.03
N GLU A 267 -15.68 26.02 4.02
CA GLU A 267 -15.97 26.68 5.31
C GLU A 267 -16.26 28.18 5.15
N ALA A 268 -15.69 28.82 4.12
CA ALA A 268 -15.91 30.22 3.83
C ALA A 268 -17.37 30.55 3.46
N LEU A 269 -18.16 29.55 3.06
CA LEU A 269 -19.58 29.71 2.72
C LEU A 269 -20.49 29.79 3.94
N GLY A 270 -19.95 29.62 5.15
CA GLY A 270 -20.71 29.72 6.40
C GLY A 270 -21.66 28.54 6.63
N ARG A 271 -22.46 28.65 7.70
CA ARG A 271 -23.41 27.60 8.10
C ARG A 271 -24.61 27.60 7.15
N PRO A 272 -24.99 26.44 6.57
CA PRO A 272 -26.16 26.36 5.70
C PRO A 272 -27.47 26.52 6.49
N SER A 273 -28.50 27.01 5.82
CA SER A 273 -29.87 27.11 6.36
C SER A 273 -30.44 25.73 6.70
N PHE A 274 -30.17 24.75 5.85
CA PHE A 274 -30.52 23.34 6.07
C PHE A 274 -29.25 22.49 6.31
N PRO A 275 -29.08 21.84 7.48
CA PRO A 275 -27.93 20.99 7.76
C PRO A 275 -27.95 19.68 6.96
N LEU A 276 -26.87 19.40 6.24
CA LEU A 276 -26.73 18.16 5.45
C LEU A 276 -26.84 16.88 6.29
N ASP A 277 -26.40 16.91 7.54
CA ASP A 277 -26.50 15.77 8.46
C ASP A 277 -27.96 15.37 8.74
N GLU A 278 -28.89 16.33 8.70
CA GLU A 278 -30.33 16.05 8.80
C GLU A 278 -30.80 15.24 7.60
N TRP A 279 -30.42 15.64 6.39
CA TRP A 279 -30.74 14.88 5.18
C TRP A 279 -30.19 13.47 5.20
N LYS A 280 -28.91 13.31 5.55
CA LYS A 280 -28.26 11.99 5.67
C LYS A 280 -28.98 11.07 6.64
N ARG A 281 -29.50 11.63 7.74
CA ARG A 281 -30.32 10.92 8.72
C ARG A 281 -31.65 10.50 8.11
N GLN A 282 -32.37 11.41 7.45
CA GLN A 282 -33.68 11.11 6.85
C GLN A 282 -33.58 10.10 5.71
N TYR A 283 -32.60 10.26 4.80
CA TYR A 283 -32.31 9.30 3.74
C TYR A 283 -32.05 7.87 4.28
N SER A 284 -31.51 7.74 5.49
CA SER A 284 -31.26 6.43 6.11
C SER A 284 -32.47 5.86 6.86
N ASN A 285 -33.41 6.71 7.31
CA ASN A 285 -34.48 6.34 8.22
C ASN A 285 -35.84 6.20 7.54
N ILE A 286 -36.10 7.01 6.51
CA ILE A 286 -37.32 6.93 5.71
C ILE A 286 -37.18 5.72 4.79
N LYS A 287 -38.11 4.76 4.95
CA LYS A 287 -38.06 3.49 4.20
C LYS A 287 -38.64 3.60 2.80
N ASP A 288 -39.58 4.52 2.60
CA ASP A 288 -40.15 4.79 1.29
C ASP A 288 -39.27 5.81 0.55
N HIS A 289 -38.76 5.42 -0.61
CA HIS A 289 -37.84 6.26 -1.40
C HIS A 289 -38.51 7.56 -1.87
N ASN A 290 -39.78 7.50 -2.28
CA ASN A 290 -40.50 8.69 -2.76
C ASN A 290 -40.74 9.69 -1.61
N GLU A 291 -41.04 9.20 -0.41
CA GLU A 291 -41.13 10.04 0.79
C GLU A 291 -39.78 10.68 1.14
N ALA A 292 -38.67 9.94 1.01
CA ALA A 292 -37.33 10.47 1.26
C ALA A 292 -36.97 11.57 0.24
N MET A 293 -37.26 11.35 -1.04
CA MET A 293 -37.00 12.33 -2.10
C MET A 293 -37.90 13.56 -1.97
N LYS A 294 -39.18 13.39 -1.61
CA LYS A 294 -40.06 14.51 -1.28
C LYS A 294 -39.48 15.35 -0.15
N TYR A 295 -38.98 14.70 0.91
CA TYR A 295 -38.31 15.41 2.01
C TYR A 295 -37.09 16.20 1.53
N PHE A 296 -36.26 15.62 0.67
CA PHE A 296 -35.11 16.34 0.08
C PHE A 296 -35.53 17.62 -0.65
N TRP A 297 -36.48 17.50 -1.58
CA TRP A 297 -36.91 18.63 -2.42
C TRP A 297 -37.62 19.73 -1.63
N ASP A 298 -38.35 19.39 -0.56
CA ASP A 298 -39.06 20.35 0.27
C ASP A 298 -38.12 21.14 1.21
N ASN A 299 -36.93 20.61 1.54
CA ASN A 299 -36.07 21.16 2.59
C ASN A 299 -34.75 21.78 2.10
N PHE A 300 -34.25 21.43 0.91
CA PHE A 300 -32.98 21.98 0.42
C PHE A 300 -33.12 23.36 -0.21
N ASN A 301 -32.24 24.28 0.19
CA ASN A 301 -32.06 25.57 -0.47
C ASN A 301 -31.03 25.45 -1.61
N PHE A 302 -31.48 25.44 -2.86
CA PHE A 302 -30.60 25.31 -4.04
C PHE A 302 -29.81 26.59 -4.40
N GLU A 303 -30.01 27.69 -3.68
CA GLU A 303 -29.07 28.83 -3.72
C GLU A 303 -27.79 28.50 -2.94
N GLU A 304 -27.90 27.66 -1.90
CA GLU A 304 -26.77 27.23 -1.06
C GLU A 304 -26.17 25.89 -1.47
N TRP A 305 -26.97 25.04 -2.12
CA TRP A 305 -26.59 23.69 -2.51
C TRP A 305 -26.76 23.51 -4.01
N SER A 306 -25.86 22.76 -4.64
CA SER A 306 -26.00 22.37 -6.04
C SER A 306 -25.94 20.87 -6.20
N ILE A 307 -26.58 20.35 -7.26
CA ILE A 307 -26.59 18.93 -7.58
C ILE A 307 -25.78 18.69 -8.85
N TRP A 308 -25.01 17.61 -8.86
CA TRP A 308 -24.11 17.24 -9.94
C TRP A 308 -24.30 15.78 -10.33
N LYS A 309 -24.45 15.55 -11.63
CA LYS A 309 -24.27 14.24 -12.25
C LYS A 309 -22.77 13.98 -12.37
N VAL A 310 -22.36 12.78 -11.99
CA VAL A 310 -20.96 12.35 -11.94
C VAL A 310 -20.81 11.09 -12.75
N ASP A 311 -20.10 11.16 -13.87
CA ASP A 311 -19.85 10.04 -14.78
C ASP A 311 -18.36 9.67 -14.75
N TYR A 312 -18.03 8.38 -14.67
CA TYR A 312 -16.63 7.96 -14.79
C TYR A 312 -16.18 8.00 -16.26
N LYS A 313 -15.01 8.55 -16.53
CA LYS A 313 -14.51 8.78 -17.89
C LYS A 313 -13.98 7.53 -18.58
N TYR A 314 -13.43 6.59 -17.81
CA TYR A 314 -12.66 5.44 -18.34
C TYR A 314 -13.44 4.13 -18.21
N ASN A 315 -14.69 4.11 -18.69
CA ASN A 315 -15.57 2.93 -18.53
C ASN A 315 -15.03 1.70 -19.29
N GLU A 316 -14.27 1.91 -20.35
CA GLU A 316 -13.56 0.89 -21.12
C GLU A 316 -12.49 0.12 -20.33
N GLU A 317 -12.00 0.69 -19.22
CA GLU A 317 -11.03 0.03 -18.33
C GLU A 317 -11.71 -0.83 -17.25
N LEU A 318 -13.05 -0.81 -17.16
CA LEU A 318 -13.80 -1.52 -16.13
C LEU A 318 -13.91 -3.01 -16.46
N THR A 319 -13.33 -3.86 -15.61
CA THR A 319 -13.27 -5.31 -15.83
C THR A 319 -14.31 -6.09 -15.02
N LEU A 320 -14.25 -6.09 -13.69
CA LEU A 320 -15.23 -6.83 -12.87
C LEU A 320 -16.13 -5.84 -12.15
N THR A 321 -17.45 -6.04 -12.13
CA THR A 321 -18.42 -5.08 -11.54
C THR A 321 -18.16 -4.79 -10.07
N PHE A 322 -17.65 -5.76 -9.30
CA PHE A 322 -17.23 -5.52 -7.91
C PHE A 322 -15.95 -4.67 -7.83
N MET A 323 -15.02 -4.78 -8.79
CA MET A 323 -13.86 -3.89 -8.89
C MET A 323 -14.31 -2.48 -9.27
N SER A 324 -15.28 -2.34 -10.18
CA SER A 324 -15.94 -1.06 -10.49
C SER A 324 -16.61 -0.45 -9.25
N ASN A 325 -17.31 -1.25 -8.44
CA ASN A 325 -17.94 -0.75 -7.20
C ASN A 325 -16.89 -0.41 -6.13
N ASN A 326 -15.74 -1.09 -6.14
CA ASN A 326 -14.58 -0.74 -5.33
C ASN A 326 -14.00 0.63 -5.71
N LEU A 327 -14.10 1.06 -6.97
CA LEU A 327 -13.71 2.41 -7.40
C LEU A 327 -14.56 3.47 -6.72
N ILE A 328 -15.89 3.27 -6.72
CA ILE A 328 -16.84 4.17 -6.08
C ILE A 328 -16.53 4.27 -4.58
N GLY A 329 -16.25 3.14 -3.94
CA GLY A 329 -15.86 3.13 -2.52
C GLY A 329 -14.53 3.84 -2.27
N GLY A 330 -13.56 3.68 -3.17
CA GLY A 330 -12.29 4.40 -3.14
C GLY A 330 -12.51 5.92 -3.22
N PHE A 331 -13.41 6.36 -4.12
CA PHE A 331 -13.71 7.76 -4.36
C PHE A 331 -14.41 8.38 -3.15
N ASN A 332 -15.45 7.73 -2.64
CA ASN A 332 -16.13 8.10 -1.39
C ASN A 332 -15.13 8.24 -0.22
N ASN A 333 -14.21 7.28 -0.07
CA ASN A 333 -13.18 7.33 0.99
C ASN A 333 -12.15 8.45 0.83
N ARG A 334 -11.99 9.01 -0.38
CA ARG A 334 -11.12 10.17 -0.63
C ARG A 334 -11.88 11.48 -0.45
N LEU A 335 -13.21 11.48 -0.63
CA LEU A 335 -14.11 12.60 -0.35
C LEU A 335 -14.36 12.85 1.15
N GLU A 336 -13.80 12.04 2.05
CA GLU A 336 -14.02 12.17 3.50
C GLU A 336 -13.66 13.57 4.04
N GLY A 337 -12.67 14.24 3.43
CA GLY A 337 -12.32 15.63 3.77
C GLY A 337 -13.46 16.63 3.57
N SER A 338 -14.39 16.32 2.66
CA SER A 338 -15.56 17.13 2.31
C SER A 338 -16.86 16.51 2.80
N ARG A 339 -16.82 15.52 3.72
CA ARG A 339 -18.01 14.82 4.22
C ARG A 339 -19.10 15.76 4.72
N LYS A 340 -18.75 16.87 5.38
CA LYS A 340 -19.73 17.86 5.87
C LYS A 340 -20.45 18.64 4.77
N TYR A 341 -19.94 18.56 3.54
CA TYR A 341 -20.35 19.38 2.40
C TYR A 341 -20.89 18.57 1.22
N ILE A 342 -20.87 17.23 1.28
CA ILE A 342 -21.30 16.36 0.18
C ILE A 342 -22.20 15.22 0.70
N PHE A 343 -23.27 14.96 -0.04
CA PHE A 343 -24.02 13.71 -0.01
C PHE A 343 -24.20 13.23 -1.45
N GLY A 344 -24.21 11.92 -1.69
CA GLY A 344 -24.57 11.41 -3.01
C GLY A 344 -24.55 9.90 -3.10
N CYS A 345 -25.00 9.41 -4.23
CA CYS A 345 -25.02 7.99 -4.58
C CYS A 345 -24.35 7.81 -5.93
N ALA A 346 -23.52 6.78 -6.06
CA ALA A 346 -22.97 6.34 -7.34
C ALA A 346 -23.06 4.82 -7.46
N ALA A 347 -23.44 4.36 -8.65
CA ALA A 347 -23.66 2.96 -8.96
C ALA A 347 -22.79 2.48 -10.12
N VAL A 348 -22.58 1.17 -10.14
CA VAL A 348 -22.11 0.41 -11.30
C VAL A 348 -23.33 -0.12 -12.02
N TYR A 349 -23.42 0.16 -13.32
CA TYR A 349 -24.46 -0.37 -14.19
C TYR A 349 -23.80 -1.24 -15.28
N GLY A 350 -24.31 -2.45 -15.50
CA GLY A 350 -23.82 -3.39 -16.51
C GLY A 350 -23.33 -4.72 -15.95
N GLU A 351 -22.46 -5.37 -16.70
CA GLU A 351 -21.91 -6.70 -16.38
C GLU A 351 -20.37 -6.67 -16.45
N ASN A 352 -19.72 -7.79 -16.13
CA ASN A 352 -18.25 -7.86 -16.17
C ASN A 352 -17.75 -7.59 -17.60
N ASN A 353 -16.75 -6.71 -17.70
CA ASN A 353 -16.07 -6.20 -18.91
C ASN A 353 -16.93 -5.27 -19.76
N ASP A 354 -18.12 -4.91 -19.28
CA ASP A 354 -19.08 -4.07 -19.98
C ASP A 354 -19.98 -3.38 -18.96
N SER A 355 -19.39 -2.46 -18.21
CA SER A 355 -20.07 -1.69 -17.17
C SER A 355 -19.70 -0.22 -17.24
N VAL A 356 -20.53 0.62 -16.63
CA VAL A 356 -20.34 2.06 -16.50
C VAL A 356 -20.55 2.47 -15.05
N ILE A 357 -19.89 3.55 -14.63
CA ILE A 357 -20.10 4.15 -13.30
C ILE A 357 -20.75 5.53 -13.47
N GLN A 358 -21.88 5.73 -12.78
CA GLN A 358 -22.64 6.99 -12.80
C GLN A 358 -23.26 7.25 -11.43
N GLY A 359 -23.38 8.52 -11.07
CA GLY A 359 -24.01 8.93 -9.81
C GLY A 359 -24.55 10.36 -9.81
N ALA A 360 -25.19 10.72 -8.70
CA ALA A 360 -25.69 12.05 -8.41
C ALA A 360 -25.25 12.49 -7.01
N PHE A 361 -24.71 13.70 -6.90
CA PHE A 361 -24.20 14.26 -5.65
C PHE A 361 -24.75 15.65 -5.42
N VAL A 362 -25.23 15.93 -4.20
CA VAL A 362 -25.52 17.27 -3.71
C VAL A 362 -24.32 17.79 -2.92
N ILE A 363 -23.89 19.02 -3.22
CA ILE A 363 -22.72 19.64 -2.61
C ILE A 363 -23.05 21.03 -2.08
N ARG A 364 -22.30 21.49 -1.08
CA ARG A 364 -22.36 22.87 -0.60
C ARG A 364 -21.69 23.80 -1.61
N GLY A 365 -22.38 24.88 -1.95
CA GLY A 365 -21.91 25.87 -2.92
C GLY A 365 -22.36 25.55 -4.34
N GLN A 366 -21.88 26.36 -5.29
CA GLN A 366 -22.33 26.33 -6.69
C GLN A 366 -21.31 25.76 -7.66
N GLU A 367 -20.09 25.47 -7.18
CA GLU A 367 -18.96 24.93 -7.95
C GLU A 367 -18.54 23.58 -7.36
N HIS A 368 -18.28 22.59 -8.21
CA HIS A 368 -17.94 21.24 -7.78
C HIS A 368 -16.48 21.09 -7.31
N VAL A 369 -15.53 21.79 -7.94
CA VAL A 369 -14.10 21.63 -7.67
C VAL A 369 -13.77 21.74 -6.17
N PRO A 370 -14.20 22.78 -5.41
CA PRO A 370 -13.84 22.90 -3.98
C PRO A 370 -14.47 21.84 -3.08
N ALA A 371 -15.42 21.06 -3.61
CA ALA A 371 -16.04 19.94 -2.92
C ALA A 371 -15.32 18.61 -3.25
N PHE A 372 -14.89 18.42 -4.50
CA PHE A 372 -14.32 17.14 -4.95
C PHE A 372 -12.78 17.12 -5.01
N ASP A 373 -12.10 18.28 -5.03
CA ASP A 373 -10.64 18.37 -5.16
C ASP A 373 -9.84 17.74 -4.00
N VAL A 374 -10.50 17.51 -2.86
CA VAL A 374 -9.96 16.71 -1.75
C VAL A 374 -9.68 15.26 -2.14
N ALA A 375 -10.33 14.76 -3.20
CA ALA A 375 -10.11 13.45 -3.77
C ALA A 375 -9.21 13.56 -5.02
N PRO A 376 -7.93 13.15 -4.96
CA PRO A 376 -6.96 13.38 -6.05
C PRO A 376 -7.32 12.82 -7.43
N ASP A 377 -8.28 11.90 -7.50
CA ASP A 377 -8.75 11.27 -8.72
C ASP A 377 -10.08 11.84 -9.24
N TRP A 378 -10.59 12.94 -8.66
CA TRP A 378 -11.84 13.57 -9.07
C TRP A 378 -11.88 13.89 -10.56
N GLU A 379 -10.73 14.24 -11.17
CA GLU A 379 -10.59 14.48 -12.61
C GLU A 379 -10.86 13.24 -13.48
N SER A 380 -10.89 12.04 -12.90
CA SER A 380 -11.32 10.81 -13.59
C SER A 380 -12.83 10.75 -13.81
N TYR A 381 -13.56 11.72 -13.26
CA TYR A 381 -15.00 11.87 -13.42
C TYR A 381 -15.32 13.15 -14.20
N GLU A 382 -16.42 13.10 -14.92
CA GLU A 382 -17.07 14.23 -15.55
C GLU A 382 -18.20 14.72 -14.64
N PHE A 383 -18.28 16.04 -14.45
CA PHE A 383 -19.26 16.68 -13.59
C PHE A 383 -20.17 17.55 -14.42
N VAL A 384 -21.47 17.22 -14.42
CA VAL A 384 -22.51 18.01 -15.09
C VAL A 384 -23.46 18.55 -14.03
N LYS A 385 -23.58 19.88 -13.96
CA LYS A 385 -24.48 20.52 -13.01
C LYS A 385 -25.93 20.25 -13.42
N LEU A 386 -26.74 19.79 -12.47
CA LEU A 386 -28.15 19.49 -12.66
C LEU A 386 -29.01 20.67 -12.19
N ASP A 387 -30.11 20.91 -12.90
CA ASP A 387 -31.05 21.99 -12.61
C ASP A 387 -32.25 21.47 -11.79
N PRO A 388 -32.36 21.85 -10.51
CA PRO A 388 -33.45 21.39 -9.65
C PRO A 388 -34.82 21.95 -10.04
N SER A 389 -34.93 22.83 -11.05
CA SER A 389 -36.21 23.26 -11.60
C SER A 389 -36.70 22.36 -12.75
N LYS A 390 -35.82 21.56 -13.35
CA LYS A 390 -36.15 20.67 -14.46
C LYS A 390 -36.65 19.32 -13.96
N PRO A 391 -37.86 18.87 -14.38
CA PRO A 391 -38.38 17.56 -14.00
C PRO A 391 -37.45 16.41 -14.36
N GLU A 392 -36.75 16.49 -15.49
CA GLU A 392 -35.85 15.43 -15.97
C GLU A 392 -34.64 15.25 -15.05
N ASP A 393 -34.03 16.37 -14.62
CA ASP A 393 -32.88 16.36 -13.71
C ASP A 393 -33.29 15.92 -12.31
N ARG A 394 -34.50 16.27 -11.84
CA ARG A 394 -35.05 15.74 -10.59
C ARG A 394 -35.22 14.23 -10.65
N GLN A 395 -35.84 13.73 -11.72
CA GLN A 395 -36.06 12.31 -11.91
C GLN A 395 -34.73 11.55 -11.95
N PHE A 396 -33.70 12.11 -12.60
CA PHE A 396 -32.37 11.52 -12.59
C PHE A 396 -31.80 11.35 -11.18
N VAL A 397 -31.93 12.36 -10.32
CA VAL A 397 -31.45 12.31 -8.93
C VAL A 397 -32.24 11.27 -8.13
N GLU A 398 -33.56 11.25 -8.28
CA GLU A 398 -34.43 10.28 -7.63
C GLU A 398 -34.05 8.85 -8.05
N ASP A 399 -33.81 8.62 -9.34
CA ASP A 399 -33.44 7.31 -9.86
C ASP A 399 -32.05 6.88 -9.36
N ALA A 400 -31.08 7.80 -9.37
CA ALA A 400 -29.72 7.56 -8.89
C ALA A 400 -29.65 7.29 -7.37
N TRP A 401 -30.51 7.93 -6.58
CA TRP A 401 -30.54 7.76 -5.13
C TRP A 401 -31.46 6.62 -4.67
N GLY A 402 -32.35 6.13 -5.55
CA GLY A 402 -33.29 5.05 -5.27
C GLY A 402 -32.73 3.65 -5.46
N TRP A 403 -31.69 3.47 -6.28
CA TRP A 403 -31.07 2.16 -6.57
C TRP A 403 -32.03 1.12 -7.18
N GLU A 404 -33.04 1.55 -7.91
CA GLU A 404 -34.07 0.64 -8.44
C GLU A 404 -34.11 0.57 -9.97
N LYS A 405 -33.51 1.54 -10.67
CA LYS A 405 -33.65 1.67 -12.13
C LYS A 405 -32.35 1.44 -12.89
N ASP A 406 -32.51 0.81 -14.05
CA ASP A 406 -31.48 0.69 -15.08
C ASP A 406 -31.27 2.03 -15.78
N ILE A 407 -30.08 2.23 -16.35
CA ILE A 407 -29.76 3.48 -17.07
C ILE A 407 -29.51 3.22 -18.54
N THR A 408 -29.66 4.26 -19.37
CA THR A 408 -29.28 4.22 -20.78
C THR A 408 -28.08 5.14 -21.00
N VAL A 409 -26.97 4.58 -21.46
CA VAL A 409 -25.76 5.33 -21.83
C VAL A 409 -25.45 5.02 -23.29
N ASN A 410 -25.31 6.07 -24.12
CA ASN A 410 -25.03 5.95 -25.55
C ASN A 410 -25.99 5.00 -26.32
N GLY A 411 -27.28 5.01 -25.97
CA GLY A 411 -28.30 4.19 -26.61
C GLY A 411 -28.33 2.72 -26.15
N LYS A 412 -27.49 2.33 -25.19
CA LYS A 412 -27.44 0.99 -24.60
C LYS A 412 -27.96 1.02 -23.17
N VAL A 413 -28.81 0.04 -22.84
CA VAL A 413 -29.37 -0.13 -21.49
C VAL A 413 -28.39 -0.94 -20.63
N TYR A 414 -28.05 -0.40 -19.46
CA TYR A 414 -27.18 -1.01 -18.46
C TYR A 414 -27.97 -1.27 -17.18
N LYS A 415 -27.97 -2.54 -16.75
CA LYS A 415 -28.68 -2.95 -15.52
C LYS A 415 -27.94 -2.54 -14.27
N LEU A 416 -28.64 -2.15 -13.21
CA LEU A 416 -27.96 -1.90 -11.93
C LEU A 416 -27.28 -3.17 -11.41
N ALA A 417 -25.97 -3.08 -11.14
CA ALA A 417 -25.19 -4.19 -10.63
C ALA A 417 -24.90 -4.05 -9.13
N ASP A 418 -24.41 -2.89 -8.70
CA ASP A 418 -24.04 -2.59 -7.32
C ASP A 418 -23.87 -1.08 -7.15
N GLY A 419 -23.71 -0.58 -5.93
CA GLY A 419 -23.46 0.83 -5.70
C GLY A 419 -23.24 1.24 -4.25
N LYS A 420 -22.88 2.51 -4.05
CA LYS A 420 -22.51 3.07 -2.74
C LYS A 420 -23.06 4.47 -2.51
N VAL A 421 -23.55 4.69 -1.30
CA VAL A 421 -23.90 6.01 -0.77
C VAL A 421 -22.68 6.65 -0.08
N PHE A 422 -22.47 7.94 -0.32
CA PHE A 422 -21.59 8.80 0.47
C PHE A 422 -22.44 9.69 1.39
N LYS A 423 -22.33 9.46 2.70
CA LYS A 423 -23.03 10.19 3.74
C LYS A 423 -22.17 10.34 4.98
#